data_AF-A0A4Y2EB63-F1
#
_entry.id   AF-A0A4Y2EB63-F1
#
_cell.length_a   1.000
_cell.length_b   1.000
_cell.length_c   1.000
_cell.angle_alpha   90.00
_cell.angle_beta   90.00
_cell.angle_gamma   90.00
#
_symmetry.space_group_name_H-M   'P 1'
#
loop_
_entity.id
_entity.type
_entity.pdbx_description
1 polymer ?
#
loop_
_entity_poly.entity_id
_entity_poly.type
_entity_poly.pdbx_seq_one_letter_code
_entity_poly.pdbx_strand_id
1 'polypeptide(L)'
;MPPKLNFKAQNYSEIINWMDYDLSSPPLLKDISDDEIKSHIQSDSVPNWDITFKTFPVNTQAVERCMKLVTEASGKVCGAESRDGFIRTTLLPRSAMPNSGHKSDFKVPSAKNKRKRRC
;
A
#
# COMPACT_ATOMS: atom_id res chain seq x y z
N MET A 1 19.40 -15.24 2.99
CA MET A 1 18.69 -16.53 3.02
C MET A 1 17.53 -16.39 3.99
N PRO A 2 16.31 -16.86 3.70
CA PRO A 2 15.20 -16.76 4.64
C PRO A 2 15.52 -17.53 5.94
N PRO A 3 15.13 -16.99 7.12
CA PRO A 3 15.46 -17.62 8.38
C PRO A 3 14.76 -18.95 8.57
N LYS A 4 15.50 -19.95 9.06
CA LYS A 4 14.99 -21.25 9.47
C LYS A 4 14.07 -21.08 10.67
N LEU A 5 12.83 -21.55 10.55
CA LEU A 5 11.80 -21.47 11.58
C LEU A 5 11.91 -22.65 12.57
N ASN A 6 11.78 -22.36 13.85
CA ASN A 6 11.65 -23.34 14.91
C ASN A 6 10.16 -23.65 15.18
N PHE A 7 9.65 -24.72 14.56
CA PHE A 7 8.26 -25.16 14.76
C PHE A 7 7.98 -25.74 16.15
N LYS A 8 9.01 -25.95 16.99
CA LYS A 8 8.85 -26.41 18.38
C LYS A 8 8.82 -25.26 19.40
N ALA A 9 8.92 -24.01 18.93
CA ALA A 9 8.90 -22.84 19.79
C ALA A 9 7.60 -22.78 20.61
N GLN A 10 7.72 -22.49 21.90
CA GLN A 10 6.55 -22.26 22.77
C GLN A 10 6.12 -20.79 22.75
N ASN A 11 7.05 -19.87 22.47
CA ASN A 11 6.82 -18.44 22.38
C ASN A 11 7.15 -17.90 20.98
N TYR A 12 6.45 -16.84 20.57
CA TYR A 12 6.66 -16.23 19.25
C TYR A 12 8.09 -15.66 19.08
N SER A 13 8.71 -15.22 20.16
CA SER A 13 10.09 -14.69 20.18
C SER A 13 11.14 -15.75 19.87
N GLU A 14 10.82 -17.03 20.03
CA GLU A 14 11.74 -18.17 19.84
C GLU A 14 11.57 -18.85 18.47
N ILE A 15 10.63 -18.36 17.64
CA ILE A 15 10.38 -18.94 16.30
C ILE A 15 11.60 -18.76 15.39
N ILE A 16 12.34 -17.67 15.55
CA ILE A 16 13.56 -17.38 14.79
C ILE A 16 14.68 -17.14 15.80
N ASN A 17 15.79 -17.88 15.68
CA ASN A 17 16.99 -17.58 16.43
C ASN A 17 17.72 -16.40 15.77
N TRP A 18 17.44 -15.18 16.22
CA TRP A 18 18.01 -13.96 15.66
C TRP A 18 19.54 -13.86 15.82
N MET A 19 20.15 -14.64 16.72
CA MET A 19 21.61 -14.68 16.90
C MET A 19 22.35 -15.38 15.75
N ASP A 20 21.65 -16.22 14.98
CA ASP A 20 22.24 -16.96 13.86
C ASP A 20 22.23 -16.15 12.55
N TYR A 21 21.69 -14.94 12.55
CA TYR A 21 21.52 -14.11 11.36
C TYR A 21 22.22 -12.76 11.49
N ASP A 22 22.91 -12.38 10.41
CA ASP A 22 23.40 -11.02 10.26
C ASP A 22 22.22 -10.07 10.07
N LEU A 23 21.89 -9.34 11.14
CA LEU A 23 20.88 -8.29 11.13
C LEU A 23 21.48 -7.01 10.54
N SER A 24 20.81 -6.45 9.54
CA SER A 24 21.15 -5.13 9.01
C SER A 24 20.34 -4.06 9.74
N SER A 25 20.96 -2.90 10.01
CA SER A 25 20.26 -1.75 10.56
C SER A 25 19.10 -1.36 9.63
N PRO A 26 17.88 -1.15 10.16
CA PRO A 26 16.75 -0.77 9.33
C PRO A 26 17.07 0.58 8.64
N PRO A 27 16.58 0.81 7.41
CA PRO A 27 16.91 2.01 6.64
C PRO A 27 16.65 3.33 7.36
N LEU A 28 15.67 3.34 8.27
CA LEU A 28 15.32 4.51 9.10
C LEU A 28 16.39 4.83 10.15
N LEU A 29 17.13 3.83 10.62
CA LEU A 29 18.20 3.96 11.62
C LEU A 29 19.60 3.97 11.00
N LYS A 30 19.71 4.08 9.66
CA LYS A 30 20.99 3.96 8.97
C LYS A 30 22.01 5.02 9.40
N ASP A 31 21.53 6.22 9.73
CA ASP A 31 22.37 7.36 10.11
C ASP A 31 22.64 7.41 11.63
N ILE A 32 22.10 6.46 12.41
CA ILE A 32 22.25 6.41 13.86
C ILE A 32 23.26 5.32 14.23
N SER A 33 24.20 5.64 15.12
CA SER A 33 25.21 4.69 15.58
C SER A 33 24.68 3.75 16.67
N ASP A 34 25.26 2.55 16.75
CA ASP A 34 24.91 1.57 17.79
C ASP A 34 25.17 2.10 19.22
N ASP A 35 26.17 2.97 19.38
CA ASP A 35 26.51 3.54 20.68
C ASP A 35 25.50 4.59 21.13
N GLU A 36 24.98 5.40 20.21
CA GLU A 36 23.85 6.30 20.50
C GLU A 36 22.61 5.52 20.91
N ILE A 37 22.29 4.43 20.19
CA ILE A 37 21.17 3.54 20.53
C ILE A 37 21.35 2.96 21.94
N LYS A 38 22.54 2.43 22.26
CA LYS A 38 22.83 1.88 23.60
C LYS A 38 22.72 2.95 24.69
N SER A 39 23.21 4.16 24.42
CA SER A 39 23.15 5.25 25.40
C SER A 39 21.71 5.61 25.77
N HIS A 40 20.80 5.62 24.78
CA HIS A 40 19.38 5.90 25.01
C HIS A 40 18.63 4.78 25.70
N ILE A 41 18.97 3.52 25.42
CA ILE A 41 18.42 2.37 26.16
C ILE A 41 18.84 2.45 27.64
N GLN A 42 20.06 2.89 27.94
CA GLN A 42 20.56 3.02 29.31
C GLN A 42 19.99 4.24 30.05
N SER A 43 19.75 5.34 29.35
CA SER A 43 19.22 6.58 29.95
C SER A 43 17.71 6.58 30.11
N ASP A 44 17.00 5.55 29.61
CA ASP A 44 15.53 5.45 29.59
C ASP A 44 14.83 6.71 29.02
N SER A 45 15.54 7.47 28.19
CA SER A 45 15.11 8.76 27.66
C SER A 45 14.65 8.61 26.21
N VAL A 46 13.57 9.33 25.84
CA VAL A 46 13.11 9.39 24.45
C VAL A 46 14.20 10.03 23.57
N PRO A 47 14.72 9.33 22.53
CA PRO A 47 15.67 9.90 21.59
C PRO A 47 15.08 11.11 20.87
N ASN A 48 15.85 12.19 20.73
CA ASN A 48 15.53 13.28 19.81
C ASN A 48 16.14 13.02 18.42
N TRP A 49 15.95 11.81 17.92
CA TRP A 49 16.27 11.41 16.55
C TRP A 49 15.39 12.16 15.53
N ASP A 50 16.02 12.87 14.59
CA ASP A 50 15.29 13.49 13.47
C ASP A 50 15.02 12.45 12.37
N ILE A 51 14.17 11.47 12.69
CA ILE A 51 13.71 10.52 11.69
C ILE A 51 12.67 11.17 10.81
N THR A 52 13.11 11.54 9.61
CA THR A 52 12.21 11.99 8.56
C THR A 52 11.38 10.81 8.06
N PHE A 53 10.19 10.63 8.63
CA PHE A 53 9.17 9.81 8.01
C PHE A 53 8.70 10.52 6.74
N LYS A 54 9.03 9.96 5.57
CA LYS A 54 8.35 10.36 4.35
C LYS A 54 6.87 10.01 4.53
N THR A 55 6.02 11.02 4.66
CA THR A 55 4.56 10.84 4.65
C THR A 55 4.17 10.32 3.28
N PHE A 56 4.11 9.00 3.14
CA PHE A 56 3.48 8.39 1.99
C PHE A 56 1.97 8.51 2.18
N PRO A 57 1.23 9.09 1.23
CA PRO A 57 -0.21 9.21 1.32
C PRO A 57 -0.87 7.83 1.05
N VAL A 58 -0.68 6.88 1.97
CA VAL A 58 -1.15 5.49 1.88
C VAL A 58 -2.66 5.37 2.02
N ASN A 59 -3.31 6.29 2.74
CA ASN A 59 -4.76 6.27 2.98
C ASN A 59 -5.49 7.32 2.14
N THR A 60 -5.05 7.55 0.91
CA THR A 60 -5.84 8.39 -0.01
C THR A 60 -6.97 7.58 -0.61
N GLN A 61 -8.08 8.28 -0.90
CA GLN A 61 -9.21 7.70 -1.61
C GLN A 61 -8.79 7.07 -2.95
N ALA A 62 -7.73 7.58 -3.59
CA ALA A 62 -7.18 6.99 -4.81
C ALA A 62 -6.55 5.61 -4.57
N VAL A 63 -5.75 5.46 -3.50
CA VAL A 63 -5.13 4.18 -3.12
C VAL A 63 -6.22 3.16 -2.75
N GLU A 64 -7.22 3.55 -1.95
CA GLU A 64 -8.34 2.68 -1.58
C GLU A 64 -9.11 2.17 -2.81
N ARG A 65 -9.41 3.08 -3.76
CA ARG A 65 -10.10 2.73 -5.01
C ARG A 65 -9.27 1.80 -5.88
N CYS A 66 -7.95 1.99 -5.94
CA CYS A 66 -7.04 1.12 -6.68
C CYS A 66 -7.02 -0.28 -6.08
N MET A 67 -6.82 -0.38 -4.76
CA MET A 67 -6.78 -1.66 -4.05
C MET A 67 -8.10 -2.43 -4.20
N LYS A 68 -9.25 -1.74 -4.10
CA LYS A 68 -10.56 -2.34 -4.37
C LYS A 68 -10.65 -2.95 -5.77
N LEU A 69 -10.21 -2.24 -6.80
CA LEU A 69 -10.26 -2.71 -8.19
C LEU A 69 -9.36 -3.94 -8.40
N VAL A 70 -8.16 -3.94 -7.81
CA VAL A 70 -7.24 -5.09 -7.87
C VAL A 70 -7.86 -6.33 -7.23
N THR A 71 -8.48 -6.18 -6.06
CA THR A 71 -9.18 -7.28 -5.37
C THR A 71 -10.37 -7.79 -6.19
N GLU A 72 -11.18 -6.89 -6.75
CA GLU A 72 -12.29 -7.28 -7.63
C GLU A 72 -11.82 -8.04 -8.87
N ALA A 73 -10.71 -7.61 -9.50
CA ALA A 73 -10.11 -8.30 -10.63
C ALA A 73 -9.66 -9.71 -10.24
N SER A 74 -8.99 -9.86 -9.09
CA SER A 74 -8.54 -11.15 -8.59
C SER A 74 -9.67 -12.12 -8.26
N GLY A 75 -10.84 -11.62 -7.87
CA GLY A 75 -12.02 -12.44 -7.62
C GLY A 75 -12.79 -12.84 -8.89
N LYS A 76 -12.67 -12.07 -9.98
CA LYS A 76 -13.44 -12.29 -11.21
C LYS A 76 -12.71 -13.10 -12.28
N VAL A 77 -11.38 -12.98 -12.36
CA VAL A 77 -10.59 -13.62 -13.41
C VAL A 77 -9.28 -14.20 -12.87
N CYS A 78 -8.86 -15.32 -13.45
CA CYS A 78 -7.60 -15.99 -13.15
C CYS A 78 -6.51 -15.61 -14.19
N GLY A 79 -5.26 -15.54 -13.74
CA GLY A 79 -4.10 -15.19 -14.58
C GLY A 79 -3.76 -13.69 -14.55
N ALA A 80 -2.48 -13.37 -14.74
CA ALA A 80 -1.99 -11.99 -14.68
C ALA A 80 -2.54 -11.13 -15.84
N GLU A 81 -2.50 -11.65 -17.07
CA GLU A 81 -2.98 -10.92 -18.25
C GLU A 81 -4.49 -10.63 -18.20
N SER A 82 -5.29 -11.62 -17.80
CA SER A 82 -6.74 -11.46 -17.65
C SER A 82 -7.10 -10.40 -16.60
N ARG A 83 -6.41 -10.42 -15.44
CA ARG A 83 -6.61 -9.41 -14.38
C ARG A 83 -6.22 -8.02 -14.85
N ASP A 84 -5.12 -7.90 -15.57
CA ASP A 84 -4.69 -6.62 -16.12
C ASP A 84 -5.68 -6.10 -17.18
N GLY A 85 -6.12 -6.96 -18.09
CA GLY A 85 -7.18 -6.64 -19.05
C GLY A 85 -8.46 -6.16 -18.37
N PHE A 86 -8.88 -6.79 -17.27
CA PHE A 86 -10.03 -6.37 -16.47
C PHE A 86 -9.82 -4.97 -15.84
N ILE A 87 -8.63 -4.70 -15.30
CA ILE A 87 -8.30 -3.40 -14.70
C ILE A 87 -8.28 -2.30 -15.78
N ARG A 88 -7.58 -2.52 -16.91
CA ARG A 88 -7.49 -1.56 -18.01
C ARG A 88 -8.86 -1.24 -18.61
N THR A 89 -9.66 -2.26 -18.89
CA THR A 89 -11.03 -2.08 -19.43
C THR A 89 -11.94 -1.34 -18.45
N THR A 90 -11.73 -1.50 -17.14
CA THR A 90 -12.50 -0.77 -16.11
C THR A 90 -12.03 0.68 -15.94
N LEU A 91 -10.73 0.97 -16.08
CA LEU A 91 -10.17 2.31 -15.92
C LEU A 91 -10.36 3.20 -17.16
N LEU A 92 -10.28 2.64 -18.36
CA LEU A 92 -10.41 3.37 -19.63
C LEU A 92 -11.67 4.25 -19.73
N PRO A 93 -12.89 3.78 -19.38
CA PRO A 93 -14.07 4.65 -19.37
C PRO A 93 -14.04 5.68 -18.22
N ARG A 94 -13.34 5.40 -17.12
CA ARG A 94 -13.21 6.34 -15.99
C ARG A 94 -12.25 7.49 -16.31
N SER A 95 -11.20 7.25 -17.10
CA SER A 95 -10.29 8.32 -17.55
C SER A 95 -10.94 9.31 -18.52
N ALA A 96 -12.01 8.92 -19.20
CA ALA A 96 -12.79 9.80 -20.06
C ALA A 96 -13.71 10.76 -19.27
N MET A 97 -13.91 10.53 -17.96
CA MET A 97 -14.70 11.43 -17.13
C MET A 97 -13.90 12.66 -16.70
N PRO A 98 -14.50 13.86 -16.69
CA PRO A 98 -13.83 15.06 -16.23
C PRO A 98 -13.43 14.90 -14.76
N ASN A 99 -12.18 15.28 -14.45
CA ASN A 99 -11.66 15.25 -13.09
C ASN A 99 -12.33 16.38 -12.28
N SER A 100 -13.11 16.03 -11.26
CA SER A 100 -13.74 16.99 -10.34
C SER A 100 -12.97 17.00 -9.02
N GLY A 101 -12.44 18.17 -8.63
CA GLY A 101 -11.77 18.35 -7.34
C GLY A 101 -12.74 18.27 -6.16
N HIS A 102 -13.97 18.77 -6.35
CA HIS A 102 -15.05 18.70 -5.37
C HIS A 102 -16.34 18.16 -5.98
N LYS A 103 -17.21 17.60 -5.13
CA LYS A 103 -18.50 17.02 -5.54
C LYS A 103 -19.41 18.05 -6.22
N SER A 104 -19.28 19.34 -5.87
CA SER A 104 -19.99 20.47 -6.51
C SER A 104 -19.66 20.65 -7.98
N ASP A 105 -18.49 20.20 -8.40
CA ASP A 105 -17.98 20.46 -9.76
C ASP A 105 -18.51 19.43 -10.77
N PHE A 106 -19.12 18.35 -10.27
CA PHE A 106 -19.67 17.29 -11.09
C PHE A 106 -20.98 17.72 -11.75
N LYS A 107 -20.91 18.09 -13.03
CA LYS A 107 -22.09 18.32 -13.88
C LYS A 107 -22.53 17.02 -14.53
N VAL A 108 -23.76 16.58 -14.22
CA VAL A 108 -24.39 15.42 -14.87
C VAL A 108 -24.59 15.72 -16.36
N PRO A 109 -24.06 14.89 -17.28
CA PRO A 109 -24.35 15.04 -18.71
C PRO A 109 -25.86 14.86 -18.95
N SER A 110 -26.53 15.87 -19.51
CA SER A 110 -27.94 15.80 -19.87
C SER A 110 -28.15 14.71 -20.93
N ALA A 111 -29.00 13.72 -20.63
CA ALA A 111 -29.34 12.64 -21.55
C ALA A 111 -30.06 13.19 -22.78
N LYS A 112 -29.38 13.27 -23.93
CA LYS A 112 -30.04 13.55 -25.21
C LYS A 112 -30.83 12.31 -25.64
N ASN A 113 -32.09 12.23 -25.20
CA ASN A 113 -33.07 11.27 -25.69
C ASN A 113 -33.34 11.51 -27.18
N LYS A 114 -32.56 10.90 -28.08
CA LYS A 114 -32.94 10.73 -29.49
C LYS A 114 -33.51 9.34 -29.69
N ARG A 115 -34.76 9.13 -29.25
CA ARG A 115 -35.58 8.01 -29.73
C ARG A 115 -35.91 8.26 -31.20
N LYS A 116 -35.05 7.79 -32.11
CA LYS A 116 -35.39 7.71 -33.54
C LYS A 116 -36.31 6.50 -33.70
N ARG A 117 -37.63 6.74 -33.65
CA ARG A 117 -38.63 5.76 -34.07
C ARG A 117 -38.31 5.42 -35.54
N ARG A 118 -37.88 4.18 -35.80
CA ARG A 118 -37.89 3.63 -37.16
C ARG A 118 -39.35 3.30 -37.47
N CYS A 119 -39.90 3.95 -38.49
CA CYS A 119 -41.00 3.38 -39.26
C CYS A 119 -40.43 2.28 -40.16
#